data_AF-A0AA51RDR3-F1
#
_entry.id   AF-A0AA51RDR3-F1
#
_cell.length_a   1.000
_cell.length_b   1.000
_cell.length_c   1.000
_cell.angle_alpha   90.00
_cell.angle_beta   90.00
_cell.angle_gamma   90.00
#
_symmetry.space_group_name_H-M   'P 1'
#
loop_
_entity.id
_entity.type
_entity.pdbx_description
1 polymer ?
#
loop_
_entity_poly.entity_id
_entity_poly.type
_entity_poly.pdbx_seq_one_letter_code
_entity_poly.pdbx_strand_id
1 'polypeptide(L)'
;MLPLLMLFSIPIAYYVKGYSWEESLIVGPLFNFSAFILLGCIPTFLIHRSHYINNKDFSLFVDKISGKITINEDKQYDIDSLEFIEHLAISKKRKEDGKFRLITPWSNYSYLKVITPDNNQYKISSNVVCSSELPIRVHSREYTLWPSIR
;
A
#
# COMPACT_ATOMS: atom_id res chain seq x y z
N MET A 1 -15.12 12.16 -7.34
CA MET A 1 -15.76 10.88 -7.73
C MET A 1 -16.89 10.44 -6.81
N LEU A 2 -16.78 10.58 -5.48
CA LEU A 2 -17.85 10.18 -4.54
C LEU A 2 -19.26 10.72 -4.85
N PRO A 3 -19.45 12.02 -5.20
CA PRO A 3 -20.78 12.57 -5.45
C PRO A 3 -21.50 11.94 -6.66
N LEU A 4 -20.74 11.51 -7.67
CA LEU A 4 -21.30 10.86 -8.87
C LEU A 4 -21.70 9.41 -8.60
N LEU A 5 -20.99 8.70 -7.74
CA LEU A 5 -21.36 7.34 -7.30
C LEU A 5 -22.58 7.35 -6.37
N MET A 6 -22.79 8.44 -5.63
CA MET A 6 -23.98 8.67 -4.82
C MET A 6 -25.28 8.62 -5.64
N LEU A 7 -25.26 9.17 -6.85
CA LEU A 7 -26.41 9.23 -7.75
C LEU A 7 -26.85 7.85 -8.27
N PHE A 8 -25.97 6.84 -8.29
CA PHE A 8 -26.33 5.49 -8.75
C PHE A 8 -26.99 4.63 -7.67
N SER A 9 -26.72 4.90 -6.38
CA SER A 9 -27.32 4.12 -5.29
C SER A 9 -28.81 4.36 -5.10
N ILE A 10 -29.29 5.57 -5.40
CA ILE A 10 -30.70 5.97 -5.26
C ILE A 10 -31.59 5.15 -6.22
N PRO A 11 -31.32 5.10 -7.53
CA PRO A 11 -32.11 4.25 -8.44
C PRO A 11 -31.95 2.75 -8.13
N ILE A 12 -30.81 2.29 -7.62
CA ILE A 12 -30.67 0.88 -7.19
C ILE A 12 -31.58 0.60 -5.98
N ALA A 13 -31.61 1.48 -4.97
CA ALA A 13 -32.49 1.35 -3.82
C ALA A 13 -33.98 1.32 -4.24
N TYR A 14 -34.36 2.18 -5.18
CA TYR A 14 -35.73 2.23 -5.68
C TYR A 14 -36.10 0.99 -6.52
N TYR A 15 -35.38 0.74 -7.62
CA TYR A 15 -35.77 -0.28 -8.60
C TYR A 15 -35.43 -1.71 -8.19
N VAL A 16 -34.37 -1.93 -7.40
CA VAL A 16 -33.89 -3.28 -7.05
C VAL A 16 -34.36 -3.70 -5.67
N LYS A 17 -34.44 -2.76 -4.72
CA LYS A 17 -34.87 -3.06 -3.34
C LYS A 17 -36.32 -2.69 -3.05
N GLY A 18 -36.98 -1.97 -3.96
CA GLY A 18 -38.41 -1.64 -3.84
C GLY A 18 -38.72 -0.56 -2.80
N TYR A 19 -37.71 0.22 -2.38
CA TYR A 19 -37.92 1.36 -1.49
C TYR A 19 -38.73 2.45 -2.20
N SER A 20 -39.47 3.26 -1.44
CA SER A 20 -40.09 4.47 -2.01
C SER A 20 -39.02 5.47 -2.47
N TRP A 21 -39.40 6.47 -3.27
CA TRP A 21 -38.46 7.52 -3.67
C TRP A 21 -37.89 8.29 -2.47
N GLU A 22 -38.72 8.59 -1.48
CA GLU A 22 -38.33 9.28 -0.25
C GLU A 22 -37.33 8.46 0.56
N GLU A 23 -37.60 7.16 0.72
CA GLU A 23 -36.69 6.23 1.40
C GLU A 23 -35.38 6.06 0.64
N SER A 24 -35.44 5.98 -0.70
CA SER A 24 -34.26 5.81 -1.55
C SER A 24 -33.30 7.01 -1.48
N LEU A 25 -33.84 8.23 -1.33
CA LEU A 25 -33.05 9.45 -1.13
C LEU A 25 -32.33 9.47 0.22
N ILE A 26 -32.82 8.74 1.21
CA ILE A 26 -32.19 8.62 2.54
C ILE A 26 -31.19 7.45 2.55
N VAL A 27 -31.62 6.27 2.09
CA VAL A 27 -30.86 5.01 2.20
C VAL A 27 -29.68 4.96 1.21
N GLY A 28 -29.85 5.49 -0.01
CA GLY A 28 -28.79 5.49 -1.02
C GLY A 28 -27.50 6.19 -0.56
N PRO A 29 -27.57 7.45 -0.08
CA PRO A 29 -26.42 8.14 0.48
C PRO A 29 -25.79 7.42 1.67
N LEU A 30 -26.60 6.87 2.60
CA LEU A 30 -26.10 6.11 3.74
C LEU A 30 -25.33 4.87 3.31
N PHE A 31 -25.87 4.10 2.37
CA PHE A 31 -25.20 2.92 1.83
C PHE A 31 -23.85 3.28 1.20
N ASN A 32 -23.80 4.35 0.40
CA ASN A 32 -22.54 4.80 -0.21
C ASN A 32 -21.54 5.30 0.82
N PHE A 33 -21.99 6.02 1.84
CA PHE A 33 -21.13 6.47 2.92
C PHE A 33 -20.54 5.28 3.69
N SER A 34 -21.37 4.29 4.02
CA SER A 34 -20.92 3.04 4.64
C SER A 34 -19.93 2.29 3.75
N ALA A 35 -20.20 2.16 2.45
CA ALA A 35 -19.30 1.53 1.49
C ALA A 35 -17.96 2.29 1.38
N PHE A 36 -17.98 3.62 1.38
CA PHE A 36 -16.77 4.44 1.39
C PHE A 36 -15.94 4.23 2.66
N ILE A 37 -16.58 4.15 3.83
CA ILE A 37 -15.86 3.86 5.08
C ILE A 37 -15.26 2.45 5.05
N LEU A 38 -16.07 1.44 4.72
CA LEU A 38 -15.68 0.03 4.78
C LEU A 38 -14.64 -0.34 3.73
N LEU A 39 -14.77 0.19 2.51
CA LEU A 39 -13.90 -0.15 1.39
C LEU A 39 -12.82 0.90 1.13
N GLY A 40 -12.94 2.12 1.66
CA GLY A 40 -11.96 3.19 1.45
C GLY A 40 -11.18 3.48 2.71
N CYS A 41 -11.86 4.00 3.74
CA CYS A 41 -11.22 4.53 4.94
C CYS A 41 -10.57 3.44 5.80
N ILE A 42 -11.30 2.38 6.15
CA ILE A 42 -10.80 1.33 7.05
C ILE A 42 -9.56 0.65 6.45
N PRO A 43 -9.57 0.18 5.18
CA PRO A 43 -8.37 -0.42 4.58
C PRO A 43 -7.17 0.51 4.56
N THR A 44 -7.40 1.77 4.17
CA THR A 44 -6.34 2.77 4.11
C THR A 44 -5.74 3.03 5.49
N PHE A 45 -6.59 3.15 6.52
CA PHE A 45 -6.14 3.34 7.89
C PHE A 45 -5.33 2.16 8.40
N LEU A 46 -5.78 0.93 8.16
CA LEU A 46 -5.07 -0.29 8.55
C LEU A 46 -3.69 -0.38 7.91
N ILE A 47 -3.58 -0.06 6.62
CA ILE A 47 -2.30 -0.03 5.90
C ILE A 47 -1.41 1.08 6.46
N HIS A 48 -1.93 2.30 6.58
CA HIS A 48 -1.14 3.42 7.10
C HIS A 48 -0.60 3.13 8.51
N ARG A 49 -1.45 2.60 9.40
CA ARG A 49 -1.08 2.17 10.75
C ARG A 49 -0.01 1.08 10.72
N SER A 50 -0.15 0.07 9.86
CA SER A 50 0.83 -1.00 9.68
C SER A 50 2.19 -0.44 9.24
N HIS A 51 2.22 0.44 8.25
CA HIS A 51 3.48 1.07 7.80
C HIS A 51 4.09 1.94 8.89
N TYR A 52 3.29 2.75 9.58
CA TYR A 52 3.74 3.63 10.65
C TYR A 52 4.31 2.85 11.84
N ILE A 53 3.54 1.91 12.42
CA ILE A 53 3.96 1.17 13.62
C ILE A 53 5.24 0.36 13.37
N ASN A 54 5.38 -0.24 12.20
CA ASN A 54 6.56 -1.06 11.89
C ASN A 54 7.80 -0.24 11.52
N ASN A 55 7.67 1.07 11.27
CA ASN A 55 8.79 1.91 10.83
C ASN A 55 9.04 3.13 11.72
N LYS A 56 8.22 3.40 12.75
CA LYS A 56 8.34 4.61 13.60
C LYS A 56 9.71 4.76 14.27
N ASP A 57 10.38 3.64 14.54
CA ASP A 57 11.71 3.60 15.17
C ASP A 57 12.77 3.02 14.22
N PHE A 58 12.44 2.88 12.93
CA PHE A 58 13.35 2.30 11.94
C PHE A 58 14.35 3.35 11.45
N SER A 59 15.64 3.07 11.57
CA SER A 59 16.71 3.93 11.06
C SER A 59 17.50 3.22 9.97
N LEU A 60 17.76 3.96 8.89
CA LEU A 60 18.52 3.47 7.74
C LEU A 60 19.59 4.50 7.38
N PHE A 61 20.84 4.06 7.35
CA PHE A 61 21.93 4.86 6.85
C PHE A 61 22.59 4.16 5.68
N VAL A 62 22.79 4.88 4.58
CA VAL A 62 23.37 4.35 3.35
C VAL A 62 24.61 5.15 3.01
N ASP A 63 25.77 4.51 3.13
CA ASP A 63 27.03 5.06 2.66
C ASP A 63 27.28 4.62 1.22
N LYS A 64 27.03 5.56 0.30
CA LYS A 64 27.21 5.35 -1.14
C LYS A 64 28.68 5.16 -1.55
N ILE A 65 29.63 5.65 -0.75
CA ILE A 65 31.05 5.62 -1.08
C ILE A 65 31.62 4.26 -0.68
N SER A 66 31.33 3.81 0.53
CA SER A 66 31.83 2.51 1.02
C SER A 66 30.96 1.32 0.59
N GLY A 67 29.80 1.55 -0.01
CA GLY A 67 28.88 0.50 -0.43
C GLY A 67 28.17 -0.19 0.75
N LYS A 68 28.02 0.51 1.87
CA LYS A 68 27.50 -0.07 3.11
C LYS A 68 26.15 0.50 3.50
N ILE A 69 25.35 -0.34 4.14
CA ILE A 69 24.08 0.04 4.73
C ILE A 69 24.03 -0.36 6.19
N THR A 70 23.60 0.57 7.03
CA THR A 70 23.39 0.35 8.47
C THR A 70 21.89 0.38 8.74
N ILE A 71 21.40 -0.65 9.42
CA ILE A 71 19.99 -0.82 9.76
C ILE A 71 19.85 -0.82 11.28
N ASN A 72 19.01 0.07 11.82
CA ASN A 72 18.70 0.21 13.25
C ASN A 72 19.95 0.37 14.15
N GLU A 73 20.95 1.14 13.70
CA GLU A 73 22.17 1.50 14.45
C GLU A 73 23.09 0.35 14.93
N ASP A 74 22.69 -0.92 14.80
CA ASP A 74 23.42 -2.05 15.37
C ASP A 74 24.30 -2.82 14.37
N LYS A 75 23.86 -2.92 13.10
CA LYS A 75 24.50 -3.82 12.13
C LYS A 75 24.73 -3.12 10.78
N GLN A 76 25.97 -3.23 10.31
CA GLN A 76 26.40 -2.72 9.02
C GLN A 76 26.65 -3.88 8.06
N TYR A 77 26.05 -3.80 6.88
CA TYR A 77 26.16 -4.81 5.82
C TYR A 77 26.71 -4.18 4.55
N ASP A 78 27.41 -4.99 3.75
CA ASP A 78 27.71 -4.65 2.36
C ASP A 78 26.41 -4.71 1.55
N ILE A 79 26.12 -3.68 0.76
CA ILE A 79 24.89 -3.60 -0.04
C ILE A 79 24.78 -4.79 -1.00
N ASP A 80 25.90 -5.21 -1.60
CA ASP A 80 25.92 -6.31 -2.56
C ASP A 80 25.68 -7.68 -1.91
N SER A 81 25.83 -7.75 -0.58
CA SER A 81 25.54 -8.97 0.19
C SER A 81 24.05 -9.13 0.56
N LEU A 82 23.23 -8.13 0.26
CA LEU A 82 21.82 -8.09 0.66
C LEU A 82 20.89 -8.48 -0.47
N GLU A 83 19.88 -9.28 -0.14
CA GLU A 83 18.78 -9.53 -1.06
C GLU A 83 17.66 -8.51 -0.85
N PHE A 84 17.28 -7.84 -1.93
CA PHE A 84 16.25 -6.81 -1.93
C PHE A 84 15.03 -7.24 -2.74
N ILE A 85 13.88 -7.39 -2.07
CA ILE A 85 12.61 -7.76 -2.67
C ILE A 85 11.63 -6.59 -2.55
N GLU A 86 11.14 -6.09 -3.67
CA GLU A 86 10.21 -4.96 -3.68
C GLU A 86 8.76 -5.46 -3.70
N HIS A 87 8.00 -5.16 -2.65
CA HIS A 87 6.58 -5.47 -2.57
C HIS A 87 5.75 -4.26 -2.99
N LEU A 88 5.06 -4.41 -4.11
CA LEU A 88 4.27 -3.37 -4.75
C LEU A 88 2.78 -3.68 -4.71
N ALA A 89 1.95 -2.63 -4.71
CA ALA A 89 0.53 -2.78 -4.96
C ALA A 89 0.29 -3.36 -6.37
N ILE A 90 -0.66 -4.29 -6.50
CA ILE A 90 -1.00 -4.94 -7.77
C ILE A 90 -1.43 -3.95 -8.86
N SER A 91 -1.95 -2.78 -8.48
CA SER A 91 -2.26 -1.70 -9.39
C SER A 91 -1.02 -1.14 -10.12
N LYS A 92 0.18 -1.21 -9.51
CA LYS A 92 1.45 -0.83 -10.16
C LYS A 92 1.83 -1.77 -11.31
N LYS A 93 1.40 -3.04 -11.27
CA LYS A 93 1.58 -4.02 -12.35
C LYS A 93 0.87 -3.63 -13.65
N ARG A 94 -0.10 -2.71 -13.61
CA ARG A 94 -0.80 -2.18 -14.79
C ARG A 94 0.18 -1.65 -15.85
N LYS A 95 1.28 -1.02 -15.44
CA LYS A 95 2.29 -0.49 -16.37
C LYS A 95 3.06 -1.59 -17.10
N GLU A 96 3.12 -2.78 -16.53
CA GLU A 96 3.94 -3.88 -17.05
C GLU A 96 3.15 -4.83 -17.95
N ASP A 97 1.90 -5.14 -17.59
CA ASP A 97 1.08 -6.10 -18.33
C ASP A 97 -0.13 -5.49 -19.06
N GLY A 98 -0.30 -4.16 -18.97
CA GLY A 98 -1.37 -3.43 -19.65
C GLY A 98 -2.79 -3.71 -19.13
N LYS A 99 -2.97 -4.53 -18.09
CA LYS A 99 -4.31 -4.92 -17.62
C LYS A 99 -4.95 -3.80 -16.81
N PHE A 100 -6.24 -3.56 -17.07
CA PHE A 100 -7.03 -2.63 -16.27
C PHE A 100 -7.15 -3.13 -14.83
N ARG A 101 -6.77 -2.27 -13.89
CA ARG A 101 -6.89 -2.49 -12.45
C ARG A 101 -7.40 -1.23 -11.80
N LEU A 102 -8.35 -1.38 -10.89
CA LEU A 102 -8.85 -0.26 -10.10
C LEU A 102 -7.73 0.30 -9.22
N ILE A 103 -7.55 1.61 -9.28
CA ILE A 103 -6.66 2.33 -8.37
C ILE A 103 -7.44 2.52 -7.07
N THR A 104 -6.98 1.85 -6.02
CA THR A 104 -7.52 2.01 -4.67
C THR A 104 -6.72 3.07 -3.92
N PRO A 105 -7.27 3.71 -2.87
CA PRO A 105 -6.53 4.69 -2.06
C PRO A 105 -5.20 4.15 -1.48
N TRP A 106 -5.11 2.83 -1.23
CA TRP A 106 -3.90 2.18 -0.75
C TRP A 106 -2.96 1.65 -1.84
N SER A 107 -3.24 1.94 -3.10
CA SER A 107 -2.37 1.57 -4.24
C SER A 107 -0.99 2.25 -4.20
N ASN A 108 -0.82 3.28 -3.37
CA ASN A 108 0.42 4.02 -3.25
C ASN A 108 1.41 3.40 -2.26
N TYR A 109 0.95 2.46 -1.42
CA TYR A 109 1.82 1.81 -0.44
C TYR A 109 2.64 0.71 -1.08
N SER A 110 3.88 0.61 -0.65
CA SER A 110 4.84 -0.42 -1.01
C SER A 110 5.86 -0.56 0.12
N TYR A 111 6.61 -1.64 0.12
CA TYR A 111 7.74 -1.77 1.03
C TYR A 111 8.84 -2.58 0.38
N LEU A 112 10.07 -2.32 0.81
CA LEU A 112 11.25 -3.06 0.45
C LEU A 112 11.54 -4.07 1.55
N LYS A 113 11.58 -5.35 1.21
CA LYS A 113 12.05 -6.40 2.10
C LYS A 113 13.54 -6.60 1.85
N VAL A 114 14.33 -6.52 2.92
CA VAL A 114 15.78 -6.73 2.92
C VAL A 114 16.07 -8.01 3.67
N ILE A 115 16.76 -8.95 3.04
CA ILE A 115 17.23 -10.19 3.66
C ILE A 115 18.75 -10.09 3.77
N THR A 116 19.26 -10.23 4.98
CA THR A 116 20.68 -10.15 5.28
C THR A 116 21.35 -11.54 5.24
N PRO A 117 22.69 -11.61 5.11
CA PRO A 117 23.42 -12.89 5.12
C PRO A 117 23.22 -13.73 6.39
N ASP A 118 22.90 -13.08 7.52
CA ASP A 118 22.57 -13.75 8.78
C ASP A 118 21.08 -14.13 8.87
N ASN A 119 20.37 -14.15 7.74
CA ASN A 119 18.94 -14.48 7.58
C ASN A 119 17.96 -13.59 8.34
N ASN A 120 18.40 -12.41 8.81
CA ASN A 120 17.48 -11.41 9.34
C ASN A 120 16.68 -10.76 8.21
N GLN A 121 15.44 -10.39 8.50
CA GLN A 121 14.54 -9.78 7.54
C GLN A 121 14.07 -8.43 8.05
N TYR A 122 14.30 -7.40 7.25
CA TYR A 122 13.87 -6.03 7.52
C TYR A 122 12.86 -5.59 6.47
N LYS A 123 11.86 -4.81 6.87
CA LYS A 123 10.83 -4.30 5.96
C LYS A 123 10.80 -2.79 6.05
N ILE A 124 11.23 -2.15 4.97
CA ILE A 124 11.37 -0.70 4.86
C ILE A 124 10.15 -0.19 4.10
N SER A 125 9.30 0.55 4.79
CA SER A 125 8.15 1.18 4.15
C SER A 125 8.59 2.19 3.08
N SER A 126 7.88 2.22 1.95
CA SER A 126 8.10 3.25 0.93
C SER A 126 7.75 4.68 1.40
N ASN A 127 7.13 4.82 2.58
CA ASN A 127 6.93 6.13 3.21
C ASN A 127 8.20 6.65 3.92
N VAL A 128 9.16 5.76 4.20
CA VAL A 128 10.45 6.13 4.80
C VAL A 128 11.43 6.52 3.71
N VAL A 129 11.61 5.62 2.72
CA VAL A 129 12.48 5.84 1.57
C VAL A 129 11.95 5.09 0.36
N CYS A 130 12.06 5.68 -0.82
CA CYS A 130 11.70 4.99 -2.05
C CYS A 130 12.86 4.09 -2.52
N SER A 131 12.55 2.90 -3.05
CA SER A 131 13.55 1.99 -3.63
C SER A 131 14.40 2.65 -4.73
N SER A 132 13.82 3.60 -5.46
CA SER A 132 14.50 4.38 -6.51
C SER A 132 15.55 5.36 -6.00
N GLU A 133 15.52 5.69 -4.70
CA GLU A 133 16.46 6.63 -4.07
C GLU A 133 17.67 5.92 -3.46
N LEU A 134 17.58 4.59 -3.32
CA LEU A 134 18.60 3.73 -2.76
C LEU A 134 19.52 3.22 -3.90
N PRO A 135 20.85 3.22 -3.70
CA PRO A 135 21.83 2.67 -4.64
C PRO A 135 21.84 1.12 -4.58
N ILE A 136 20.67 0.50 -4.71
CA ILE A 136 20.49 -0.95 -4.52
C ILE A 136 20.02 -1.60 -5.82
N ARG A 137 20.32 -2.89 -5.96
CA ARG A 137 19.74 -3.72 -7.00
C ARG A 137 18.58 -4.54 -6.44
N VAL A 138 17.38 -4.24 -6.91
CA VAL A 138 16.19 -5.06 -6.58
C VAL A 138 16.32 -6.40 -7.29
N HIS A 139 16.26 -7.48 -6.51
CA HIS A 139 16.42 -8.85 -6.98
C HIS A 139 15.11 -9.39 -7.55
N SER A 140 14.00 -9.09 -6.88
CA SER A 140 12.67 -9.53 -7.31
C SER A 140 11.59 -8.51 -6.95
N ARG A 141 10.47 -8.55 -7.69
CA ARG A 141 9.28 -7.74 -7.42
C ARG A 141 8.09 -8.63 -7.15
N GLU A 142 7.42 -8.40 -6.04
CA GLU A 142 6.20 -9.08 -5.65
C GLU A 142 5.01 -8.13 -5.70
N TYR A 143 3.89 -8.58 -6.25
CA TYR A 143 2.69 -7.77 -6.41
C TYR A 143 1.58 -8.31 -5.53
N THR A 144 1.09 -7.48 -4.62
CA THR A 144 0.02 -7.85 -3.69
C THR A 144 -1.12 -6.86 -3.76
N LEU A 145 -2.34 -7.32 -3.49
CA LEU A 145 -3.49 -6.41 -3.37
C LEU A 145 -3.31 -5.45 -2.18
N TRP A 146 -2.60 -5.91 -1.16
CA TRP A 146 -2.48 -5.27 0.13
C TRP A 146 -1.03 -5.40 0.64
N PRO A 147 -0.14 -4.46 0.28
CA PRO A 147 1.27 -4.51 0.65
C PRO A 147 1.49 -4.03 2.09
N SER A 148 0.81 -4.63 3.07
CA SER A 148 1.01 -4.30 4.49
C SER A 148 2.27 -4.92 5.06
N ILE A 149 2.90 -4.19 5.97
CA ILE A 149 4.00 -4.68 6.79
C ILE A 149 3.43 -5.39 8.01
N ARG A 150 3.79 -6.66 8.18
CA ARG A 150 3.47 -7.48 9.35
C ARG A 150 4.73 -7.78 10.12
#